data_AF-A0A915V0E6-F1
#
_entry.id   AF-A0A915V0E6-F1
#
_cell.length_a   1.000
_cell.length_b   1.000
_cell.length_c   1.000
_cell.angle_alpha   90.00
_cell.angle_beta   90.00
_cell.angle_gamma   90.00
#
_symmetry.space_group_name_H-M   'P 1'
#
loop_
_entity.id
_entity.type
_entity.pdbx_description
1 polymer ?
#
loop_
_entity_poly.entity_id
_entity_poly.type
_entity_poly.pdbx_seq_one_letter_code
_entity_poly.pdbx_strand_id
1 'polypeptide(L)'
;MRQVLWTLAVCALLTAAGAQIHQEQGDAGDLPETAQATGTDTSTQLEAIRGALEANGVDMYVIYIQDPANFSATTVNNETTFDTQLWLFDAEGKGVVFNDEAVGTTLTRSTIDNSTGCLTGRPAGIYYIAISRYDRDAVGCGDGLIWNSSPFRAVRCPDGPEQTSRVAGWSGTTASAGNYEITLTGAFTAPAQSDIPPCPPFDGWDETDNGGGDAGEFPSNAQLITSAEAEPCQTPVQRVRGQMDADDVDMYVICITNPSEFFATTVGSAAWDTQLWLFKCDGRGVIHNDDNPDSTSGLQSRIDNRNDCIQEAGVYLLAISRYNRDAVAADGQPIWSPTGNGRGVRCPDGIRADQPLGGWAGATQAAGRYIIQLGGAYFVSENGCCATAGGDVNLDGCIDDADLLAILFAFGSAGQFLPEDVTCDGVVDDADLLQVLFNFGSGC
;
A
#
# COMPACT_ATOMS: atom_id res chain seq x y z
N MET A 1 -50.70 35.22 64.85
CA MET A 1 -49.93 34.68 63.72
C MET A 1 -48.50 35.22 63.81
N ARG A 2 -47.53 34.40 64.21
CA ARG A 2 -46.10 34.75 64.17
C ARG A 2 -45.44 33.75 63.22
N GLN A 3 -44.95 34.26 62.10
CA GLN A 3 -44.32 33.48 61.04
C GLN A 3 -42.96 32.97 61.52
N VAL A 4 -42.73 31.67 61.36
CA VAL A 4 -41.45 31.01 61.55
C VAL A 4 -40.72 31.08 60.21
N LEU A 5 -39.64 31.86 60.13
CA LEU A 5 -38.72 31.83 58.98
C LEU A 5 -37.89 30.54 59.08
N TRP A 6 -37.98 29.70 58.04
CA TRP A 6 -37.06 28.60 57.81
C TRP A 6 -35.94 29.10 56.90
N THR A 7 -34.72 29.18 57.43
CA THR A 7 -33.52 29.45 56.65
C THR A 7 -33.14 28.17 55.90
N LEU A 8 -33.33 28.14 54.58
CA LEU A 8 -32.76 27.09 53.72
C LEU A 8 -31.24 27.31 53.64
N ALA A 9 -30.47 26.40 54.22
CA ALA A 9 -29.03 26.30 53.96
C ALA A 9 -28.83 25.53 52.65
N VAL A 10 -28.51 26.23 51.57
CA VAL A 10 -28.04 25.62 50.32
C VAL A 10 -26.58 25.24 50.52
N CYS A 11 -26.33 23.96 50.84
CA CYS A 11 -25.00 23.37 50.78
C CYS A 11 -24.67 23.13 49.30
N ALA A 12 -23.81 23.97 48.72
CA ALA A 12 -23.17 23.67 47.45
C ALA A 12 -22.18 22.52 47.68
N LEU A 13 -22.56 21.31 47.27
CA LEU A 13 -21.65 20.17 47.14
C LEU A 13 -20.73 20.45 45.96
N LEU A 14 -19.54 20.99 46.24
CA LEU A 14 -18.41 20.95 45.32
C LEU A 14 -17.94 19.48 45.26
N THR A 15 -18.39 18.73 44.27
CA THR A 15 -17.75 17.47 43.89
C THR A 15 -16.39 17.84 43.29
N ALA A 16 -15.32 17.63 44.03
CA ALA A 16 -13.99 17.58 43.42
C ALA A 16 -14.03 16.41 42.43
N ALA A 17 -13.93 16.71 41.13
CA ALA A 17 -13.75 15.68 40.12
C ALA A 17 -12.40 15.00 40.41
N GLY A 18 -12.47 13.78 40.93
CA GLY A 18 -11.28 12.94 41.09
C GLY A 18 -10.78 12.52 39.71
N ALA A 19 -9.48 12.26 39.61
CA ALA A 19 -8.94 11.68 38.39
C ALA A 19 -9.62 10.34 38.08
N GLN A 20 -9.89 10.12 36.81
CA GLN A 20 -10.59 8.96 36.29
C GLN A 20 -9.60 7.94 35.71
N ILE A 21 -9.93 6.65 35.89
CA ILE A 21 -9.38 5.56 35.09
C ILE A 21 -10.47 5.13 34.11
N HIS A 22 -10.20 5.22 32.82
CA HIS A 22 -11.11 4.71 31.80
C HIS A 22 -10.99 3.19 31.69
N GLN A 23 -12.14 2.52 31.63
CA GLN A 23 -12.23 1.09 31.33
C GLN A 23 -12.84 0.97 29.94
N GLU A 24 -12.17 0.24 29.07
CA GLU A 24 -12.65 -0.09 27.74
C GLU A 24 -14.07 -0.66 27.79
N GLN A 25 -14.91 -0.27 26.84
CA GLN A 25 -16.26 -0.80 26.66
C GLN A 25 -16.40 -1.46 25.29
N GLY A 26 -16.42 -2.80 25.27
CA GLY A 26 -16.42 -3.52 24.00
C GLY A 26 -15.03 -3.47 23.37
N ASP A 27 -14.98 -3.25 22.06
CA ASP A 27 -13.78 -2.96 21.29
C ASP A 27 -13.63 -1.44 21.17
N ALA A 28 -12.43 -0.91 21.39
CA ALA A 28 -12.20 0.54 21.36
C ALA A 28 -12.17 1.13 19.94
N GLY A 29 -12.16 0.29 18.90
CA GLY A 29 -11.94 0.70 17.52
C GLY A 29 -10.48 1.04 17.24
N ASP A 30 -10.07 0.91 15.99
CA ASP A 30 -8.68 1.03 15.54
C ASP A 30 -8.39 2.31 14.73
N LEU A 31 -9.40 3.13 14.44
CA LEU A 31 -9.30 4.34 13.63
C LEU A 31 -9.95 5.53 14.36
N PRO A 32 -9.57 6.78 14.02
CA PRO A 32 -10.14 7.97 14.64
C PRO A 32 -11.67 7.99 14.66
N GLU A 33 -12.32 7.48 13.61
CA GLU A 33 -13.78 7.43 13.44
C GLU A 33 -14.46 6.41 14.35
N THR A 34 -13.74 5.37 14.77
CA THR A 34 -14.24 4.29 15.63
C THR A 34 -13.72 4.40 17.06
N ALA A 35 -12.74 5.29 17.31
CA ALA A 35 -12.08 5.47 18.58
C ALA A 35 -13.04 5.74 19.74
N GLN A 36 -12.80 5.04 20.85
CA GLN A 36 -13.63 5.13 22.03
C GLN A 36 -13.42 6.44 22.80
N ALA A 37 -14.54 7.11 23.11
CA ALA A 37 -14.55 8.29 23.96
C ALA A 37 -14.17 7.93 25.41
N THR A 38 -13.22 8.66 25.98
CA THR A 38 -12.81 8.46 27.38
C THR A 38 -13.75 9.15 28.38
N GLY A 39 -14.61 10.06 27.93
CA GLY A 39 -15.66 10.70 28.72
C GLY A 39 -16.58 11.59 27.89
N THR A 40 -17.20 12.60 28.52
CA THR A 40 -18.14 13.52 27.87
C THR A 40 -17.72 14.99 27.96
N ASP A 41 -16.59 15.25 28.61
CA ASP A 41 -16.03 16.57 28.86
C ASP A 41 -14.53 16.57 28.58
N THR A 42 -13.86 17.73 28.71
CA THR A 42 -12.41 17.90 28.50
C THR A 42 -11.67 18.42 29.73
N SER A 43 -12.24 18.19 30.91
CA SER A 43 -11.83 18.79 32.18
C SER A 43 -11.57 17.78 33.30
N THR A 44 -12.11 16.57 33.18
CA THR A 44 -11.86 15.47 34.10
C THR A 44 -10.49 14.87 33.81
N GLN A 45 -9.59 14.91 34.78
CA GLN A 45 -8.25 14.36 34.63
C GLN A 45 -8.32 12.86 34.36
N LEU A 46 -7.56 12.39 33.36
CA LEU A 46 -7.49 10.98 32.98
C LEU A 46 -6.10 10.44 33.37
N GLU A 47 -6.07 9.55 34.36
CA GLU A 47 -4.83 8.99 34.91
C GLU A 47 -4.40 7.71 34.20
N ALA A 48 -5.37 6.91 33.74
CA ALA A 48 -5.07 5.68 33.02
C ALA A 48 -6.24 5.24 32.13
N ILE A 49 -5.90 4.43 31.14
CA ILE A 49 -6.84 3.67 30.30
C ILE A 49 -6.51 2.19 30.47
N ARG A 50 -7.52 1.34 30.66
CA ARG A 50 -7.39 -0.11 30.75
C ARG A 50 -8.29 -0.79 29.73
N GLY A 51 -7.73 -1.79 29.05
CA GLY A 51 -8.42 -2.55 28.01
C GLY A 51 -7.79 -3.91 27.78
N ALA A 52 -8.17 -4.59 26.71
CA ALA A 52 -7.59 -5.88 26.32
C ALA A 52 -7.51 -6.05 24.80
N LEU A 53 -6.32 -6.42 24.29
CA LEU A 53 -6.11 -6.63 22.85
C LEU A 53 -6.35 -8.09 22.43
N GLU A 54 -7.21 -8.26 21.43
CA GLU A 54 -7.38 -9.46 20.63
C GLU A 54 -6.30 -9.63 19.55
N ALA A 55 -6.43 -10.68 18.73
CA ALA A 55 -5.47 -10.95 17.66
C ALA A 55 -5.59 -9.91 16.54
N ASN A 56 -4.46 -9.36 16.08
CA ASN A 56 -4.37 -8.21 15.17
C ASN A 56 -5.01 -6.92 15.68
N GLY A 57 -5.43 -6.89 16.95
CA GLY A 57 -6.18 -5.81 17.55
C GLY A 57 -5.37 -4.54 17.74
N VAL A 58 -6.08 -3.42 17.64
CA VAL A 58 -5.59 -2.09 17.95
C VAL A 58 -6.71 -1.32 18.61
N ASP A 59 -6.43 -0.76 19.78
CA ASP A 59 -7.40 0.04 20.51
C ASP A 59 -7.02 1.51 20.45
N MET A 60 -7.97 2.33 20.03
CA MET A 60 -7.83 3.77 19.90
C MET A 60 -8.81 4.50 20.82
N TYR A 61 -8.30 5.52 21.51
CA TYR A 61 -9.07 6.32 22.46
C TYR A 61 -8.95 7.80 22.16
N VAL A 62 -10.05 8.52 22.34
CA VAL A 62 -10.08 9.99 22.26
C VAL A 62 -9.72 10.57 23.62
N ILE A 63 -8.69 11.43 23.67
CA ILE A 63 -8.24 12.13 24.87
C ILE A 63 -8.10 13.63 24.59
N TYR A 64 -8.17 14.44 25.65
CA TYR A 64 -7.85 15.86 25.59
C TYR A 64 -6.49 16.13 26.24
N ILE A 65 -5.62 16.84 25.54
CA ILE A 65 -4.30 17.22 26.04
C ILE A 65 -4.26 18.74 26.15
N GLN A 66 -4.12 19.25 27.38
CA GLN A 66 -4.11 20.70 27.64
C GLN A 66 -2.73 21.33 27.37
N ASP A 67 -1.65 20.60 27.63
CA ASP A 67 -0.28 21.07 27.42
C ASP A 67 0.55 19.92 26.80
N PRO A 68 0.57 19.82 25.45
CA PRO A 68 1.27 18.75 24.76
C PRO A 68 2.75 18.63 25.12
N ALA A 69 3.42 19.73 25.46
CA ALA A 69 4.84 19.69 25.81
C ALA A 69 5.13 18.94 27.13
N ASN A 70 4.12 18.80 27.99
CA ASN A 70 4.18 18.10 29.28
C ASN A 70 3.37 16.79 29.32
N PHE A 71 2.87 16.34 28.16
CA PHE A 71 2.15 15.06 28.05
C PHE A 71 3.11 13.87 28.01
N SER A 72 2.70 12.76 28.64
CA SER A 72 3.34 11.45 28.45
C SER A 72 2.35 10.31 28.65
N ALA A 73 2.58 9.19 27.97
CA ALA A 73 1.86 7.94 28.15
C ALA A 73 2.84 6.76 28.20
N THR A 74 2.57 5.76 29.06
CA THR A 74 3.44 4.58 29.21
C THR A 74 2.66 3.31 29.51
N THR A 75 3.11 2.20 28.94
CA THR A 75 2.67 0.83 29.30
C THR A 75 3.69 0.14 30.22
N VAL A 76 4.74 0.85 30.66
CA VAL A 76 5.73 0.33 31.61
C VAL A 76 5.14 0.32 33.03
N ASN A 77 4.29 -0.66 33.30
CA ASN A 77 3.63 -0.89 34.57
C ASN A 77 3.57 -2.40 34.89
N ASN A 78 2.80 -2.80 35.90
CA ASN A 78 2.68 -4.21 36.27
C ASN A 78 1.52 -4.93 35.58
N GLU A 79 0.60 -4.20 34.95
CA GLU A 79 -0.57 -4.77 34.27
C GLU A 79 -0.19 -5.26 32.87
N THR A 80 0.54 -4.43 32.11
CA THR A 80 0.92 -4.74 30.74
C THR A 80 2.20 -5.56 30.70
N THR A 81 2.12 -6.78 30.15
CA THR A 81 3.22 -7.76 30.20
C THR A 81 3.69 -8.26 28.83
N PHE A 82 3.15 -7.70 27.75
CA PHE A 82 3.50 -8.04 26.37
C PHE A 82 4.25 -6.91 25.67
N ASP A 83 4.69 -7.19 24.45
CA ASP A 83 5.41 -6.27 23.58
C ASP A 83 4.44 -5.25 22.96
N THR A 84 4.50 -3.98 23.39
CA THR A 84 3.52 -2.95 23.01
C THR A 84 4.11 -1.98 22.01
N GLN A 85 3.24 -1.36 21.23
CA GLN A 85 3.50 -0.14 20.48
C GLN A 85 2.48 0.93 20.93
N LEU A 86 2.95 2.14 21.23
CA LEU A 86 2.09 3.29 21.55
C LEU A 86 2.20 4.37 20.47
N TRP A 87 1.03 4.86 20.07
CA TRP A 87 0.85 5.81 18.99
C TRP A 87 0.05 7.00 19.48
N LEU A 88 0.43 8.21 19.05
CA LEU A 88 -0.37 9.41 19.23
C LEU A 88 -0.62 10.07 17.88
N PHE A 89 -1.88 10.44 17.66
CA PHE A 89 -2.35 11.17 16.50
C PHE A 89 -3.04 12.47 16.93
N ASP A 90 -3.01 13.49 16.08
CA ASP A 90 -3.72 14.75 16.32
C ASP A 90 -5.22 14.65 15.98
N ALA A 91 -5.96 15.74 16.14
CA ALA A 91 -7.41 15.78 15.89
C ALA A 91 -7.82 15.41 14.45
N GLU A 92 -6.90 15.45 13.48
CA GLU A 92 -7.15 15.03 12.08
C GLU A 92 -6.69 13.59 11.83
N GLY A 93 -6.19 12.89 12.86
CA GLY A 93 -5.62 11.55 12.76
C GLY A 93 -4.20 11.50 12.22
N LYS A 94 -3.50 12.64 12.07
CA LYS A 94 -2.10 12.67 11.60
C LYS A 94 -1.15 12.28 12.71
N GLY A 95 -0.08 11.56 12.35
CA GLY A 95 0.90 11.09 13.31
C GLY A 95 1.56 12.23 14.12
N VAL A 96 1.76 11.98 15.42
CA VAL A 96 2.38 12.94 16.34
C VAL A 96 3.64 12.37 16.96
N VAL A 97 3.52 11.27 17.69
CA VAL A 97 4.65 10.62 18.35
C VAL A 97 4.37 9.12 18.50
N PHE A 98 5.43 8.34 18.38
CA PHE A 98 5.40 6.88 18.47
C PHE A 98 6.52 6.37 19.37
N ASN A 99 6.28 5.25 20.04
CA ASN A 99 7.35 4.43 20.61
C ASN A 99 6.94 2.95 20.63
N ASP A 100 7.91 2.09 20.33
CA ASP A 100 7.79 0.63 20.44
C ASP A 100 8.35 0.19 21.80
N GLU A 101 9.66 0.35 21.99
CA GLU A 101 10.35 -0.06 23.22
C GLU A 101 10.81 1.15 24.06
N ALA A 102 10.59 1.07 25.38
CA ALA A 102 10.97 2.12 26.32
C ALA A 102 12.46 2.41 26.28
N VAL A 103 12.75 3.69 26.01
CA VAL A 103 14.11 4.24 25.88
C VAL A 103 14.89 4.09 27.19
N GLY A 104 16.15 3.70 27.09
CA GLY A 104 17.04 3.56 28.26
C GLY A 104 16.73 2.37 29.17
N THR A 105 15.83 1.47 28.75
CA THR A 105 15.50 0.22 29.45
C THR A 105 15.79 -1.01 28.58
N THR A 106 15.54 -2.21 29.09
CA THR A 106 15.49 -3.46 28.32
C THR A 106 14.06 -3.98 28.15
N LEU A 107 13.06 -3.14 28.45
CA LEU A 107 11.66 -3.52 28.36
C LEU A 107 11.16 -3.34 26.93
N THR A 108 10.31 -4.25 26.49
CA THR A 108 9.59 -4.24 25.21
C THR A 108 8.25 -3.51 25.34
N ARG A 109 8.15 -2.55 26.26
CA ARG A 109 6.91 -1.80 26.53
C ARG A 109 7.16 -0.35 26.24
N SER A 110 6.15 0.36 25.78
CA SER A 110 6.31 1.66 25.17
C SER A 110 6.18 2.80 26.17
N THR A 111 6.82 3.91 25.86
CA THR A 111 6.62 5.21 26.51
C THR A 111 6.72 6.30 25.46
N ILE A 112 5.68 7.11 25.31
CA ILE A 112 5.69 8.32 24.49
C ILE A 112 5.74 9.55 25.40
N ASP A 113 6.57 10.52 25.02
CA ASP A 113 6.76 11.79 25.70
C ASP A 113 7.29 12.85 24.71
N ASN A 114 7.64 14.03 25.21
CA ASN A 114 8.20 15.11 24.40
C ASN A 114 9.74 15.13 24.35
N SER A 115 10.43 14.01 24.64
CA SER A 115 11.90 13.95 24.68
C SER A 115 12.57 14.29 23.34
N THR A 116 11.88 14.05 22.22
CA THR A 116 12.33 14.39 20.85
C THR A 116 11.71 15.67 20.29
N GLY A 117 10.91 16.38 21.08
CA GLY A 117 10.29 17.64 20.68
C GLY A 117 9.05 17.51 19.79
N CYS A 118 8.56 16.29 19.48
CA CYS A 118 7.42 16.07 18.57
C CYS A 118 6.11 16.73 19.03
N LEU A 119 5.97 16.98 20.34
CA LEU A 119 4.81 17.62 20.95
C LEU A 119 5.01 19.13 21.15
N THR A 120 6.22 19.65 20.91
CA THR A 120 6.55 21.05 21.14
C THR A 120 5.82 21.95 20.16
N GLY A 121 5.13 22.97 20.68
CA GLY A 121 4.41 23.95 19.86
C GLY A 121 3.08 23.45 19.28
N ARG A 122 2.65 22.23 19.61
CA ARG A 122 1.33 21.72 19.25
C ARG A 122 0.23 22.35 20.14
N PRO A 123 -0.98 22.58 19.60
CA PRO A 123 -2.05 23.24 20.34
C PRO A 123 -2.68 22.31 21.39
N ALA A 124 -3.22 22.91 22.46
CA ALA A 124 -4.14 22.19 23.34
C ALA A 124 -5.36 21.72 22.53
N GLY A 125 -5.82 20.49 22.74
CA GLY A 125 -6.90 19.95 21.91
C GLY A 125 -7.17 18.47 22.08
N ILE A 126 -7.96 17.95 21.14
CA ILE A 126 -8.27 16.53 20.99
C ILE A 126 -7.08 15.83 20.33
N TYR A 127 -6.75 14.65 20.85
CA TYR A 127 -5.78 13.73 20.31
C TYR A 127 -6.34 12.31 20.39
N TYR A 128 -5.80 11.44 19.54
CA TYR A 128 -6.08 10.01 19.61
C TYR A 128 -4.84 9.30 20.09
N ILE A 129 -4.98 8.50 21.14
CA ILE A 129 -3.94 7.58 21.59
C ILE A 129 -4.34 6.16 21.17
N ALA A 130 -3.44 5.43 20.54
CA ALA A 130 -3.66 4.04 20.20
C ALA A 130 -2.59 3.14 20.81
N ILE A 131 -2.98 1.91 21.10
CA ILE A 131 -2.09 0.83 21.55
C ILE A 131 -2.25 -0.36 20.63
N SER A 132 -1.13 -0.93 20.22
CA SER A 132 -1.10 -2.20 19.51
C SER A 132 -0.02 -3.11 20.10
N ARG A 133 -0.01 -4.38 19.68
CA ARG A 133 1.09 -5.30 19.95
C ARG A 133 2.13 -5.18 18.84
N TYR A 134 3.41 -5.33 19.16
CA TYR A 134 4.42 -5.57 18.12
C TYR A 134 4.06 -6.86 17.33
N ASP A 135 4.01 -6.87 16.00
CA ASP A 135 4.45 -5.88 15.00
C ASP A 135 3.25 -5.35 14.20
N ARG A 136 2.42 -4.49 14.80
CA ARG A 136 1.17 -3.95 14.20
C ARG A 136 1.32 -2.46 13.97
N ASP A 137 1.81 -2.12 12.78
CA ASP A 137 2.30 -0.79 12.42
C ASP A 137 1.21 0.09 11.77
N ALA A 138 1.17 1.38 12.13
CA ALA A 138 0.24 2.35 11.56
C ALA A 138 0.59 2.72 10.11
N VAL A 139 -0.39 2.59 9.21
CA VAL A 139 -0.28 3.02 7.81
C VAL A 139 -1.20 4.20 7.48
N GLY A 140 -0.74 5.02 6.54
CA GLY A 140 -1.44 6.18 6.02
C GLY A 140 -2.47 5.83 4.95
N CYS A 141 -3.09 6.85 4.37
CA CYS A 141 -4.17 6.72 3.39
C CYS A 141 -3.73 6.10 2.06
N GLY A 142 -2.44 6.16 1.75
CA GLY A 142 -1.85 5.46 0.61
C GLY A 142 -1.22 4.11 1.00
N ASP A 143 -1.61 3.52 2.14
CA ASP A 143 -1.14 2.23 2.65
C ASP A 143 0.38 2.16 2.97
N GLY A 144 1.09 3.29 2.96
CA GLY A 144 2.47 3.40 3.42
C GLY A 144 2.61 3.63 4.92
N LEU A 145 3.74 3.20 5.51
CA LEU A 145 4.04 3.42 6.93
C LEU A 145 4.10 4.92 7.30
N ILE A 146 3.47 5.30 8.41
CA ILE A 146 3.59 6.67 8.97
C ILE A 146 4.93 6.83 9.72
N TRP A 147 5.41 5.75 10.34
CA TRP A 147 6.74 5.66 10.96
C TRP A 147 7.49 4.45 10.38
N ASN A 148 8.78 4.58 10.10
CA ASN A 148 9.59 3.42 9.68
C ASN A 148 9.62 2.37 10.81
N SER A 149 9.76 1.07 10.54
CA SER A 149 9.74 0.07 11.62
C SER A 149 10.98 0.10 12.54
N SER A 150 12.05 0.84 12.22
CA SER A 150 13.24 0.94 13.08
C SER A 150 13.81 2.36 13.17
N PRO A 151 14.51 2.73 14.26
CA PRO A 151 14.82 1.93 15.46
C PRO A 151 13.64 1.77 16.43
N PHE A 152 13.53 0.59 17.06
CA PHE A 152 12.45 0.26 18.02
C PHE A 152 12.56 1.05 19.34
N ARG A 153 13.77 1.14 19.90
CA ARG A 153 14.05 1.77 21.20
C ARG A 153 14.28 3.29 21.11
N ALA A 154 13.33 3.98 20.49
CA ALA A 154 13.34 5.43 20.33
C ALA A 154 11.91 6.01 20.38
N VAL A 155 11.76 7.16 21.02
CA VAL A 155 10.56 8.01 20.84
C VAL A 155 10.75 8.75 19.52
N ARG A 156 9.78 8.69 18.61
CA ARG A 156 9.96 9.23 17.24
C ARG A 156 8.78 10.07 16.78
N CYS A 157 9.09 11.16 16.10
CA CYS A 157 8.12 11.86 15.26
C CYS A 157 7.89 11.03 13.99
N PRO A 158 6.79 11.23 13.25
CA PRO A 158 6.57 10.56 11.97
C PRO A 158 7.78 10.70 11.05
N ASP A 159 8.31 9.58 10.58
CA ASP A 159 9.53 9.49 9.76
C ASP A 159 9.40 8.48 8.61
N GLY A 160 8.21 7.88 8.44
CA GLY A 160 7.92 6.94 7.38
C GLY A 160 7.58 7.62 6.05
N PRO A 161 7.39 6.81 4.98
CA PRO A 161 6.99 7.31 3.65
C PRO A 161 5.69 8.14 3.67
N GLU A 162 4.78 7.87 4.62
CA GLU A 162 3.54 8.62 4.80
C GLU A 162 3.52 9.45 6.10
N GLN A 163 4.66 9.99 6.51
CA GLN A 163 4.81 10.79 7.74
C GLN A 163 3.83 11.99 7.90
N THR A 164 3.21 12.46 6.81
CA THR A 164 2.21 13.55 6.84
C THR A 164 0.76 13.07 6.70
N SER A 165 0.55 11.77 6.45
CA SER A 165 -0.80 11.21 6.32
C SER A 165 -1.47 11.07 7.67
N ARG A 166 -2.81 11.06 7.64
CA ARG A 166 -3.59 10.50 8.74
C ARG A 166 -3.51 8.98 8.73
N VAL A 167 -3.71 8.34 9.88
CA VAL A 167 -3.87 6.89 9.97
C VAL A 167 -5.15 6.44 9.27
N ALA A 168 -5.01 5.41 8.43
CA ALA A 168 -6.09 4.82 7.64
C ALA A 168 -6.18 3.30 7.81
N GLY A 169 -5.18 2.68 8.45
CA GLY A 169 -5.18 1.26 8.73
C GLY A 169 -3.91 0.82 9.44
N TRP A 170 -3.74 -0.50 9.51
CA TRP A 170 -2.65 -1.15 10.23
C TRP A 170 -2.08 -2.32 9.41
N SER A 171 -0.74 -2.41 9.33
CA SER A 171 -0.01 -3.52 8.68
C SER A 171 0.61 -4.47 9.71
N GLY A 172 1.01 -5.67 9.26
CA GLY A 172 1.60 -6.72 10.12
C GLY A 172 0.55 -7.61 10.79
N THR A 173 0.97 -8.67 11.47
CA THR A 173 0.02 -9.59 12.14
C THR A 173 0.49 -9.95 13.54
N THR A 174 -0.44 -10.09 14.47
CA THR A 174 -0.15 -10.31 15.88
C THR A 174 -1.09 -11.34 16.50
N ALA A 175 -0.54 -12.15 17.41
CA ALA A 175 -1.36 -12.96 18.29
C ALA A 175 -2.06 -12.08 19.33
N SER A 176 -3.11 -12.60 19.97
CA SER A 176 -3.79 -11.94 21.09
C SER A 176 -2.79 -11.57 22.19
N ALA A 177 -2.91 -10.35 22.74
CA ALA A 177 -1.98 -9.82 23.73
C ALA A 177 -2.55 -9.78 25.16
N GLY A 178 -3.89 -9.78 25.31
CA GLY A 178 -4.57 -9.74 26.60
C GLY A 178 -4.63 -8.32 27.19
N ASN A 179 -4.77 -8.23 28.52
CA ASN A 179 -5.02 -6.97 29.21
C ASN A 179 -3.83 -6.00 29.18
N TYR A 180 -4.12 -4.70 29.11
CA TYR A 180 -3.14 -3.63 29.23
C TYR A 180 -3.64 -2.49 30.12
N GLU A 181 -2.69 -1.65 30.54
CA GLU A 181 -2.92 -0.34 31.12
C GLU A 181 -2.00 0.68 30.45
N ILE A 182 -2.56 1.80 30.00
CA ILE A 182 -1.82 2.99 29.58
C ILE A 182 -1.88 3.99 30.73
N THR A 183 -0.76 4.27 31.39
CA THR A 183 -0.65 5.30 32.42
C THR A 183 -0.38 6.65 31.76
N LEU A 184 -1.14 7.69 32.12
CA LEU A 184 -1.15 9.00 31.47
C LEU A 184 -0.72 10.13 32.41
N THR A 185 -0.02 11.12 31.88
CA THR A 185 0.27 12.39 32.54
C THR A 185 -0.09 13.54 31.60
N GLY A 186 -0.81 14.54 32.11
CA GLY A 186 -1.23 15.71 31.32
C GLY A 186 -2.42 15.45 30.39
N ALA A 187 -3.17 14.35 30.59
CA ALA A 187 -4.36 13.99 29.82
C ALA A 187 -5.66 14.21 30.60
N PHE A 188 -6.72 14.48 29.85
CA PHE A 188 -8.09 14.62 30.34
C PHE A 188 -9.02 13.77 29.48
N THR A 189 -10.21 13.49 29.99
CA THR A 189 -11.26 12.82 29.23
C THR A 189 -11.61 13.61 27.97
N ALA A 190 -12.22 12.96 26.98
CA ALA A 190 -12.75 13.62 25.79
C ALA A 190 -13.97 12.88 25.22
N PRO A 191 -14.92 13.61 24.61
CA PRO A 191 -16.04 13.01 23.87
C PRO A 191 -15.58 12.48 22.50
N ALA A 192 -16.34 11.52 21.96
CA ALA A 192 -16.17 11.06 20.58
C ALA A 192 -16.28 12.22 19.59
N GLN A 193 -15.51 12.17 18.51
CA GLN A 193 -15.55 13.16 17.44
C GLN A 193 -16.43 12.64 16.29
N SER A 194 -17.23 13.52 15.67
CA SER A 194 -18.08 13.18 14.52
C SER A 194 -17.54 13.67 13.18
N ASP A 195 -16.64 14.65 13.19
CA ASP A 195 -16.27 15.43 12.01
C ASP A 195 -14.79 15.21 11.67
N ILE A 196 -14.39 13.94 11.54
CA ILE A 196 -13.01 13.57 11.19
C ILE A 196 -12.88 13.52 9.67
N PRO A 197 -11.88 14.19 9.07
CA PRO A 197 -11.69 14.14 7.63
C PRO A 197 -11.44 12.70 7.13
N PRO A 198 -12.16 12.23 6.10
CA PRO A 198 -11.84 10.95 5.47
C PRO A 198 -10.47 11.03 4.79
N CYS A 199 -9.91 9.88 4.42
CA CYS A 199 -8.75 9.86 3.55
C CYS A 199 -9.02 10.63 2.25
N PRO A 200 -8.02 11.38 1.73
CA PRO A 200 -8.12 11.91 0.38
C PRO A 200 -8.26 10.75 -0.62
N PRO A 201 -8.84 11.00 -1.81
CA PRO A 201 -8.83 10.01 -2.89
C PRO A 201 -7.41 9.50 -3.16
N PHE A 202 -7.32 8.24 -3.56
CA PHE A 202 -6.04 7.64 -3.92
C PHE A 202 -5.40 8.41 -5.08
N ASP A 203 -4.15 8.82 -4.89
CA ASP A 203 -3.35 9.48 -5.92
C ASP A 203 -2.59 8.43 -6.72
N GLY A 204 -3.27 7.86 -7.71
CA GLY A 204 -2.77 6.77 -8.55
C GLY A 204 -3.90 6.09 -9.32
N TRP A 205 -3.58 4.96 -9.95
CA TRP A 205 -4.56 4.12 -10.64
C TRP A 205 -4.93 2.91 -9.77
N ASP A 206 -6.21 2.66 -9.60
CA ASP A 206 -6.75 1.57 -8.78
C ASP A 206 -7.45 0.54 -9.66
N GLU A 207 -7.06 -0.71 -9.50
CA GLU A 207 -7.60 -1.87 -10.21
C GLU A 207 -9.13 -2.01 -10.10
N THR A 208 -9.71 -1.82 -8.92
CA THR A 208 -11.16 -1.94 -8.73
C THR A 208 -11.89 -0.67 -9.18
N ASP A 209 -11.45 0.49 -8.71
CA ASP A 209 -12.13 1.77 -8.92
C ASP A 209 -11.96 2.28 -10.36
N ASN A 210 -10.78 2.09 -10.96
CA ASN A 210 -10.48 2.50 -12.34
C ASN A 210 -10.58 1.34 -13.33
N GLY A 211 -10.06 0.16 -12.99
CA GLY A 211 -10.07 -1.03 -13.86
C GLY A 211 -11.40 -1.80 -13.87
N GLY A 212 -12.25 -1.59 -12.86
CA GLY A 212 -13.60 -2.17 -12.79
C GLY A 212 -13.68 -3.56 -12.16
N GLY A 213 -12.61 -4.02 -11.50
CA GLY A 213 -12.57 -5.30 -10.79
C GLY A 213 -11.17 -5.84 -10.67
N ASP A 214 -11.04 -7.14 -10.50
CA ASP A 214 -9.79 -7.91 -10.47
C ASP A 214 -9.02 -7.83 -11.80
N ALA A 215 -7.71 -7.62 -11.78
CA ALA A 215 -6.89 -7.67 -12.97
C ALA A 215 -6.59 -9.12 -13.35
N GLY A 216 -6.60 -9.41 -14.65
CA GLY A 216 -6.39 -10.78 -15.09
C GLY A 216 -4.93 -11.22 -15.00
N GLU A 217 -4.72 -12.54 -14.85
CA GLU A 217 -3.39 -13.15 -14.76
C GLU A 217 -2.67 -13.38 -16.11
N PHE A 218 -3.33 -13.10 -17.25
CA PHE A 218 -2.82 -13.37 -18.59
C PHE A 218 -2.82 -12.12 -19.48
N PRO A 219 -2.00 -12.10 -20.56
CA PRO A 219 -2.05 -11.02 -21.56
C PRO A 219 -3.46 -10.73 -22.09
N SER A 220 -4.29 -11.77 -22.24
CA SER A 220 -5.64 -11.67 -22.81
C SER A 220 -6.69 -11.06 -21.88
N ASN A 221 -6.41 -10.94 -20.58
CA ASN A 221 -7.31 -10.35 -19.59
C ASN A 221 -6.60 -9.34 -18.66
N ALA A 222 -5.38 -8.92 -19.02
CA ALA A 222 -4.66 -7.86 -18.33
C ALA A 222 -5.48 -6.56 -18.36
N GLN A 223 -5.48 -5.84 -17.25
CA GLN A 223 -6.19 -4.56 -17.16
C GLN A 223 -5.40 -3.43 -17.78
N LEU A 224 -6.09 -2.57 -18.54
CA LEU A 224 -5.50 -1.40 -19.18
C LEU A 224 -5.42 -0.25 -18.18
N ILE A 225 -4.21 0.24 -17.88
CA ILE A 225 -4.04 1.47 -17.10
C ILE A 225 -4.39 2.66 -17.99
N THR A 226 -5.67 2.99 -18.00
CA THR A 226 -6.29 4.02 -18.84
C THR A 226 -6.96 5.09 -17.97
N SER A 227 -7.10 6.29 -18.52
CA SER A 227 -7.88 7.37 -17.93
C SER A 227 -8.36 8.31 -19.02
N ALA A 228 -9.61 8.77 -18.94
CA ALA A 228 -10.18 9.72 -19.89
C ALA A 228 -9.47 11.10 -19.86
N GLU A 229 -8.71 11.37 -18.80
CA GLU A 229 -7.96 12.62 -18.62
C GLU A 229 -6.47 12.48 -18.97
N ALA A 230 -6.03 11.27 -19.34
CA ALA A 230 -4.62 10.97 -19.64
C ALA A 230 -4.38 10.84 -21.14
N GLU A 231 -3.33 11.51 -21.62
CA GLU A 231 -2.76 11.25 -22.95
C GLU A 231 -1.89 9.98 -22.92
N PRO A 232 -2.19 8.95 -23.75
CA PRO A 232 -1.43 7.71 -23.80
C PRO A 232 0.06 7.92 -24.08
N CYS A 233 0.90 7.13 -23.40
CA CYS A 233 2.37 7.20 -23.47
C CYS A 233 2.98 8.60 -23.18
N GLN A 234 2.21 9.50 -22.58
CA GLN A 234 2.67 10.87 -22.27
C GLN A 234 2.35 11.27 -20.83
N THR A 235 1.17 10.87 -20.33
CA THR A 235 0.78 11.11 -18.95
C THR A 235 1.39 10.02 -18.07
N PRO A 236 2.23 10.36 -17.08
CA PRO A 236 2.87 9.36 -16.23
C PRO A 236 1.86 8.72 -15.29
N VAL A 237 1.98 7.41 -15.09
CA VAL A 237 1.34 6.71 -13.97
C VAL A 237 2.41 6.46 -12.91
N GLN A 238 2.19 6.95 -11.70
CA GLN A 238 3.19 6.88 -10.63
C GLN A 238 2.91 5.75 -9.63
N ARG A 239 1.65 5.33 -9.54
CA ARG A 239 1.20 4.33 -8.56
C ARG A 239 0.06 3.52 -9.13
N VAL A 240 0.11 2.22 -8.86
CA VAL A 240 -0.98 1.26 -9.10
C VAL A 240 -1.34 0.62 -7.78
N ARG A 241 -2.62 0.55 -7.44
CA ARG A 241 -3.13 -0.15 -6.25
C ARG A 241 -4.02 -1.29 -6.70
N GLY A 242 -3.79 -2.46 -6.11
CA GLY A 242 -4.57 -3.67 -6.39
C GLY A 242 -4.73 -4.56 -5.16
N GLN A 243 -5.43 -5.68 -5.33
CA GLN A 243 -5.85 -6.59 -4.26
C GLN A 243 -5.58 -8.04 -4.65
N MET A 244 -4.67 -8.71 -3.93
CA MET A 244 -4.23 -10.06 -4.26
C MET A 244 -5.03 -11.13 -3.50
N ASP A 245 -5.79 -11.95 -4.22
CA ASP A 245 -6.49 -13.12 -3.69
C ASP A 245 -5.61 -14.39 -3.67
N ALA A 246 -6.20 -15.55 -3.34
CA ALA A 246 -5.47 -16.81 -3.29
C ALA A 246 -5.19 -17.33 -4.70
N ASP A 247 -3.98 -17.85 -4.92
CA ASP A 247 -3.56 -18.36 -6.24
C ASP A 247 -3.66 -17.33 -7.36
N ASP A 248 -3.55 -16.05 -7.00
CA ASP A 248 -3.85 -14.92 -7.87
C ASP A 248 -2.59 -14.28 -8.45
N VAL A 249 -2.76 -13.58 -9.57
CA VAL A 249 -1.76 -12.75 -10.24
C VAL A 249 -2.48 -11.64 -10.99
N ASP A 250 -2.04 -10.41 -10.76
CA ASP A 250 -2.60 -9.25 -11.44
C ASP A 250 -1.66 -8.79 -12.54
N MET A 251 -2.20 -8.60 -13.75
CA MET A 251 -1.46 -8.09 -14.90
C MET A 251 -2.05 -6.77 -15.40
N TYR A 252 -1.17 -5.80 -15.59
CA TYR A 252 -1.47 -4.45 -16.03
C TYR A 252 -0.78 -4.10 -17.33
N VAL A 253 -1.45 -3.35 -18.19
CA VAL A 253 -0.85 -2.83 -19.43
C VAL A 253 -0.35 -1.40 -19.19
N ILE A 254 0.95 -1.19 -19.39
CA ILE A 254 1.64 0.10 -19.22
C ILE A 254 2.44 0.48 -20.46
N CYS A 255 2.70 1.78 -20.65
CA CYS A 255 3.63 2.26 -21.67
C CYS A 255 4.96 2.69 -21.03
N ILE A 256 6.08 2.29 -21.64
CA ILE A 256 7.44 2.67 -21.25
C ILE A 256 8.07 3.42 -22.43
N THR A 257 8.32 4.72 -22.28
CA THR A 257 8.87 5.55 -23.37
C THR A 257 10.38 5.72 -23.31
N ASN A 258 10.98 5.55 -22.14
CA ASN A 258 12.43 5.54 -21.95
C ASN A 258 12.80 4.40 -21.00
N PRO A 259 13.30 3.25 -21.52
CA PRO A 259 13.69 2.10 -20.71
C PRO A 259 14.67 2.43 -19.58
N SER A 260 15.55 3.42 -19.76
CA SER A 260 16.53 3.81 -18.73
C SER A 260 15.93 4.52 -17.52
N GLU A 261 14.71 5.05 -17.65
CA GLU A 261 13.97 5.71 -16.56
C GLU A 261 12.96 4.78 -15.88
N PHE A 262 12.71 3.60 -16.48
CA PHE A 262 11.70 2.69 -15.97
C PHE A 262 12.11 2.03 -14.66
N PHE A 263 11.20 2.05 -13.69
CA PHE A 263 11.19 1.11 -12.59
C PHE A 263 9.77 0.81 -12.12
N ALA A 264 9.59 -0.37 -11.54
CA ALA A 264 8.44 -0.74 -10.74
C ALA A 264 8.92 -1.35 -9.44
N THR A 265 8.34 -0.94 -8.31
CA THR A 265 8.70 -1.47 -6.99
C THR A 265 7.46 -1.59 -6.12
N THR A 266 7.30 -2.72 -5.44
CA THR A 266 6.20 -2.87 -4.47
C THR A 266 6.54 -2.10 -3.20
N VAL A 267 5.56 -1.40 -2.65
CA VAL A 267 5.70 -0.53 -1.46
C VAL A 267 4.47 -0.64 -0.57
N GLY A 268 4.54 -0.08 0.63
CA GLY A 268 3.40 0.04 1.54
C GLY A 268 2.96 -1.29 2.14
N SER A 269 1.64 -1.54 2.16
CA SER A 269 0.98 -2.63 2.90
C SER A 269 1.18 -4.04 2.34
N ALA A 270 1.98 -4.22 1.28
CA ALA A 270 2.35 -5.54 0.79
C ALA A 270 3.26 -6.23 1.83
N ALA A 271 2.70 -6.65 2.96
CA ALA A 271 3.39 -7.30 4.08
C ALA A 271 3.74 -8.76 3.78
N TRP A 272 3.66 -9.14 2.51
CA TRP A 272 3.88 -10.45 1.97
C TRP A 272 4.96 -10.37 0.89
N ASP A 273 5.48 -11.54 0.56
CA ASP A 273 6.60 -11.71 -0.35
C ASP A 273 6.14 -11.56 -1.79
N THR A 274 6.47 -10.43 -2.41
CA THR A 274 5.99 -10.06 -3.74
C THR A 274 6.95 -10.56 -4.82
N GLN A 275 6.45 -10.69 -6.05
CA GLN A 275 7.24 -10.91 -7.25
C GLN A 275 6.72 -9.97 -8.34
N LEU A 276 7.64 -9.28 -9.04
CA LEU A 276 7.30 -8.45 -10.20
C LEU A 276 7.84 -9.07 -11.48
N TRP A 277 7.05 -8.95 -12.54
CA TRP A 277 7.33 -9.51 -13.86
C TRP A 277 6.96 -8.49 -14.93
N LEU A 278 7.75 -8.40 -15.99
CA LEU A 278 7.42 -7.65 -17.19
C LEU A 278 7.44 -8.59 -18.39
N PHE A 279 6.43 -8.48 -19.23
CA PHE A 279 6.32 -9.20 -20.49
C PHE A 279 6.12 -8.24 -21.66
N LYS A 280 6.55 -8.65 -22.85
CA LYS A 280 6.09 -8.05 -24.10
C LYS A 280 4.60 -8.39 -24.31
N CYS A 281 3.92 -7.65 -25.18
CA CYS A 281 2.50 -7.90 -25.49
C CYS A 281 2.21 -9.28 -26.08
N ASP A 282 3.20 -9.93 -26.72
CA ASP A 282 3.10 -11.33 -27.17
C ASP A 282 3.23 -12.36 -26.03
N GLY A 283 3.37 -11.91 -24.78
CA GLY A 283 3.51 -12.73 -23.59
C GLY A 283 4.92 -13.23 -23.31
N ARG A 284 5.94 -12.88 -24.11
CA ARG A 284 7.33 -13.26 -23.82
C ARG A 284 7.89 -12.46 -22.66
N GLY A 285 8.65 -13.14 -21.79
CA GLY A 285 9.27 -12.50 -20.63
C GLY A 285 10.30 -11.44 -21.02
N VAL A 286 10.41 -10.38 -20.21
CA VAL A 286 11.38 -9.30 -20.39
C VAL A 286 12.24 -9.17 -19.14
N ILE A 287 11.63 -9.00 -17.97
CA ILE A 287 12.37 -8.84 -16.72
C ILE A 287 11.58 -9.39 -15.54
N HIS A 288 12.28 -9.87 -14.52
CA HIS A 288 11.68 -10.36 -13.28
C HIS A 288 12.55 -10.00 -12.08
N ASN A 289 11.91 -9.79 -10.94
CA ASN A 289 12.53 -9.74 -9.63
C ASN A 289 11.57 -10.21 -8.54
N ASP A 290 12.13 -10.85 -7.51
CA ASP A 290 11.43 -11.37 -6.33
C ASP A 290 11.68 -10.43 -5.14
N ASP A 291 12.93 -10.24 -4.74
CA ASP A 291 13.31 -9.30 -3.68
C ASP A 291 14.07 -8.07 -4.23
N ASN A 292 13.81 -6.88 -3.66
CA ASN A 292 14.46 -5.64 -4.06
C ASN A 292 16.01 -5.76 -3.96
N PRO A 293 16.74 -5.61 -5.09
CA PRO A 293 18.19 -5.72 -5.15
C PRO A 293 18.94 -4.65 -4.34
N ASP A 294 18.31 -3.51 -4.11
CA ASP A 294 18.93 -2.35 -3.47
C ASP A 294 18.77 -2.38 -1.93
N SER A 295 18.08 -3.40 -1.42
CA SER A 295 17.89 -3.63 0.01
C SER A 295 18.60 -4.90 0.49
N THR A 296 19.14 -4.85 1.70
CA THR A 296 19.76 -6.02 2.38
C THR A 296 18.74 -6.93 3.07
N SER A 297 17.48 -6.50 3.16
CA SER A 297 16.37 -7.21 3.83
C SER A 297 15.02 -6.80 3.23
N GLY A 298 13.92 -7.44 3.64
CA GLY A 298 12.58 -7.16 3.11
C GLY A 298 12.22 -8.08 1.96
N LEU A 299 10.91 -8.15 1.67
CA LEU A 299 10.28 -9.12 0.77
C LEU A 299 9.57 -8.44 -0.43
N GLN A 300 9.86 -7.16 -0.63
CA GLN A 300 9.25 -6.33 -1.67
C GLN A 300 10.14 -6.37 -2.89
N SER A 301 9.57 -6.54 -4.08
CA SER A 301 10.29 -6.61 -5.35
C SER A 301 10.55 -5.25 -5.93
N ARG A 302 11.58 -5.18 -6.78
CA ARG A 302 11.86 -4.06 -7.67
C ARG A 302 12.43 -4.55 -9.00
N ILE A 303 11.81 -4.15 -10.09
CA ILE A 303 12.34 -4.28 -11.45
C ILE A 303 12.73 -2.90 -12.00
N ASP A 304 13.83 -2.82 -12.72
CA ASP A 304 14.28 -1.66 -13.51
C ASP A 304 15.27 -2.13 -14.58
N ASN A 305 15.69 -1.25 -15.48
CA ASN A 305 16.52 -1.66 -16.61
C ASN A 305 18.03 -1.76 -16.33
N ARG A 306 18.45 -2.04 -15.09
CA ARG A 306 19.89 -2.10 -14.71
C ARG A 306 20.71 -3.17 -15.45
N ASN A 307 20.05 -4.19 -15.99
CA ASN A 307 20.66 -5.31 -16.71
C ASN A 307 20.35 -5.30 -18.20
N ASP A 308 19.88 -4.16 -18.74
CA ASP A 308 19.59 -3.95 -20.17
C ASP A 308 18.61 -4.99 -20.75
N CYS A 309 17.64 -5.46 -19.95
CA CYS A 309 16.63 -6.41 -20.39
C CYS A 309 15.52 -5.75 -21.23
N ILE A 310 15.21 -4.47 -20.98
CA ILE A 310 14.25 -3.67 -21.74
C ILE A 310 15.02 -2.93 -22.83
N GLN A 311 14.95 -3.43 -24.06
CA GLN A 311 15.76 -2.94 -25.17
C GLN A 311 15.08 -1.84 -25.99
N GLU A 312 13.75 -1.77 -25.92
CA GLU A 312 12.91 -0.91 -26.76
C GLU A 312 11.94 -0.11 -25.87
N ALA A 313 11.47 1.02 -26.37
CA ALA A 313 10.30 1.69 -25.83
C ALA A 313 9.04 1.00 -26.38
N GLY A 314 7.94 1.00 -25.63
CA GLY A 314 6.71 0.38 -26.10
C GLY A 314 5.70 0.13 -25.01
N VAL A 315 4.66 -0.64 -25.36
CA VAL A 315 3.65 -1.12 -24.42
C VAL A 315 4.07 -2.48 -23.87
N TYR A 316 3.92 -2.66 -22.57
CA TYR A 316 4.34 -3.84 -21.83
C TYR A 316 3.26 -4.29 -20.86
N LEU A 317 3.36 -5.56 -20.46
CA LEU A 317 2.53 -6.18 -19.43
C LEU A 317 3.33 -6.25 -18.14
N LEU A 318 2.92 -5.50 -17.13
CA LEU A 318 3.47 -5.55 -15.78
C LEU A 318 2.60 -6.47 -14.93
N ALA A 319 3.16 -7.58 -14.46
CA ALA A 319 2.46 -8.48 -13.56
C ALA A 319 3.07 -8.48 -12.15
N ILE A 320 2.21 -8.72 -11.16
CA ILE A 320 2.58 -8.93 -9.76
C ILE A 320 2.00 -10.26 -9.29
N SER A 321 2.83 -11.05 -8.61
CA SER A 321 2.40 -12.28 -7.94
C SER A 321 2.98 -12.34 -6.54
N ARG A 322 2.52 -13.31 -5.74
CA ARG A 322 3.12 -13.63 -4.44
C ARG A 322 4.13 -14.75 -4.59
N TYR A 323 5.26 -14.68 -3.89
CA TYR A 323 6.16 -15.83 -3.77
C TYR A 323 5.37 -17.02 -3.19
N ASN A 324 5.27 -18.15 -3.89
CA ASN A 324 6.10 -18.71 -4.96
C ASN A 324 5.30 -18.97 -6.27
N ARG A 325 4.56 -17.98 -6.75
CA ARG A 325 3.72 -18.06 -7.95
C ARG A 325 4.49 -17.59 -9.18
N ASP A 326 5.15 -18.54 -9.83
CA ASP A 326 6.16 -18.30 -10.86
C ASP A 326 5.61 -18.45 -12.29
N ALA A 327 6.06 -17.58 -13.20
CA ALA A 327 5.71 -17.61 -14.62
C ALA A 327 6.27 -18.85 -15.36
N VAL A 328 5.40 -19.61 -16.03
CA VAL A 328 5.75 -20.78 -16.83
C VAL A 328 5.17 -20.73 -18.25
N ALA A 329 5.82 -21.41 -19.18
CA ALA A 329 5.28 -21.62 -20.53
C ALA A 329 4.15 -22.68 -20.50
N ALA A 330 3.49 -22.88 -21.65
CA ALA A 330 2.34 -23.77 -21.77
C ALA A 330 2.62 -25.25 -21.41
N ASP A 331 3.87 -25.70 -21.49
CA ASP A 331 4.28 -27.05 -21.07
C ASP A 331 4.67 -27.13 -19.57
N GLY A 332 4.41 -26.07 -18.81
CA GLY A 332 4.68 -25.95 -17.37
C GLY A 332 6.15 -25.75 -17.03
N GLN A 333 7.01 -25.51 -18.02
CA GLN A 333 8.43 -25.27 -17.80
C GLN A 333 8.72 -23.78 -17.59
N PRO A 334 9.73 -23.43 -16.76
CA PRO A 334 9.99 -22.07 -16.33
C PRO A 334 10.49 -21.15 -17.46
N ILE A 335 9.96 -19.92 -17.49
CA ILE A 335 10.48 -18.80 -18.31
C ILE A 335 11.73 -18.20 -17.65
N TRP A 336 11.72 -18.07 -16.31
CA TRP A 336 12.89 -17.75 -15.50
C TRP A 336 13.29 -18.94 -14.64
N SER A 337 14.59 -19.19 -14.52
CA SER A 337 15.12 -20.28 -13.71
C SER A 337 14.66 -20.16 -12.25
N PRO A 338 14.06 -21.22 -11.66
CA PRO A 338 13.59 -21.22 -10.27
C PRO A 338 14.71 -21.17 -9.22
N THR A 339 15.95 -21.47 -9.61
CA THR A 339 17.12 -21.45 -8.71
C THR A 339 17.93 -20.16 -8.83
N GLY A 340 17.30 -19.09 -9.33
CA GLY A 340 17.93 -17.78 -9.47
C GLY A 340 18.23 -17.11 -8.13
N ASN A 341 19.01 -16.04 -8.19
CA ASN A 341 19.15 -15.14 -7.05
C ASN A 341 17.83 -14.38 -6.84
N GLY A 342 17.12 -14.62 -5.73
CA GLY A 342 15.85 -13.95 -5.41
C GLY A 342 15.98 -12.42 -5.40
N ARG A 343 17.14 -11.87 -5.02
CA ARG A 343 17.40 -10.42 -5.07
C ARG A 343 17.81 -9.90 -6.43
N GLY A 344 18.07 -10.77 -7.41
CA GLY A 344 18.52 -10.35 -8.73
C GLY A 344 17.37 -9.83 -9.58
N VAL A 345 17.58 -8.71 -10.25
CA VAL A 345 16.78 -8.34 -11.43
C VAL A 345 17.28 -9.21 -12.59
N ARG A 346 16.41 -9.95 -13.28
CA ARG A 346 16.85 -10.95 -14.27
C ARG A 346 16.08 -10.84 -15.58
N CYS A 347 16.79 -10.88 -16.70
CA CYS A 347 16.20 -11.22 -17.98
C CYS A 347 15.84 -12.73 -18.00
N PRO A 348 14.95 -13.21 -18.90
CA PRO A 348 14.59 -14.61 -18.99
C PRO A 348 15.82 -15.53 -19.11
N ASP A 349 15.94 -16.48 -18.19
CA ASP A 349 17.08 -17.40 -18.07
C ASP A 349 16.62 -18.87 -17.84
N GLY A 350 15.33 -19.14 -17.94
CA GLY A 350 14.73 -20.47 -17.82
C GLY A 350 14.85 -21.30 -19.10
N ILE A 351 14.42 -22.56 -19.01
CA ILE A 351 14.42 -23.48 -20.16
C ILE A 351 13.41 -23.11 -21.26
N ARG A 352 12.49 -22.18 -20.95
CA ARG A 352 11.50 -21.59 -21.86
C ARG A 352 11.61 -20.07 -21.92
N ALA A 353 12.82 -19.54 -21.78
CA ALA A 353 13.09 -18.11 -21.83
C ALA A 353 12.59 -17.41 -23.11
N ASP A 354 12.46 -18.14 -24.21
CA ASP A 354 12.01 -17.66 -25.53
C ASP A 354 10.51 -17.86 -25.80
N GLN A 355 9.78 -18.48 -24.86
CA GLN A 355 8.38 -18.83 -25.03
C GLN A 355 7.47 -17.85 -24.27
N PRO A 356 6.22 -17.66 -24.75
CA PRO A 356 5.25 -16.82 -24.06
C PRO A 356 4.76 -17.48 -22.76
N LEU A 357 4.25 -16.64 -21.86
CA LEU A 357 3.50 -17.04 -20.68
C LEU A 357 2.34 -17.96 -21.08
N GLY A 358 2.34 -19.18 -20.54
CA GLY A 358 1.26 -20.14 -20.72
C GLY A 358 0.56 -20.53 -19.42
N GLY A 359 1.06 -20.05 -18.28
CA GLY A 359 0.49 -20.32 -16.97
C GLY A 359 1.38 -19.86 -15.84
N TRP A 360 0.91 -20.12 -14.63
CA TRP A 360 1.64 -19.84 -13.39
C TRP A 360 1.76 -21.12 -12.57
N ALA A 361 2.95 -21.38 -12.04
CA ALA A 361 3.24 -22.53 -11.20
C ALA A 361 3.37 -22.10 -9.74
N GLY A 362 2.98 -22.97 -8.82
CA GLY A 362 2.97 -22.68 -7.38
C GLY A 362 1.57 -22.34 -6.87
N ALA A 363 1.43 -22.35 -5.54
CA ALA A 363 0.16 -22.07 -4.89
C ALA A 363 0.36 -21.09 -3.74
N THR A 364 -0.49 -20.06 -3.68
CA THR A 364 -0.38 -18.94 -2.76
C THR A 364 -1.69 -18.74 -2.01
N GLN A 365 -1.58 -18.28 -0.76
CA GLN A 365 -2.74 -17.81 -0.03
C GLN A 365 -3.04 -16.36 -0.43
N ALA A 366 -4.27 -15.93 -0.18
CA ALA A 366 -4.65 -14.53 -0.30
C ALA A 366 -3.69 -13.64 0.50
N ALA A 367 -3.33 -12.52 -0.10
CA ALA A 367 -2.28 -11.65 0.40
C ALA A 367 -2.80 -10.23 0.67
N GLY A 368 -3.94 -9.89 0.09
CA GLY A 368 -4.61 -8.61 0.27
C GLY A 368 -3.95 -7.51 -0.55
N ARG A 369 -4.14 -6.27 -0.10
CA ARG A 369 -3.79 -5.08 -0.86
C ARG A 369 -2.29 -4.90 -1.07
N TYR A 370 -1.91 -4.42 -2.25
CA TYR A 370 -0.57 -3.96 -2.58
C TYR A 370 -0.58 -2.64 -3.35
N ILE A 371 0.60 -2.01 -3.40
CA ILE A 371 0.84 -0.85 -4.26
C ILE A 371 2.15 -1.05 -5.01
N ILE A 372 2.10 -0.82 -6.31
CA ILE A 372 3.29 -0.73 -7.17
C ILE A 372 3.59 0.76 -7.40
N GLN A 373 4.74 1.21 -6.92
CA GLN A 373 5.27 2.52 -7.28
C GLN A 373 6.04 2.42 -8.60
N LEU A 374 5.75 3.34 -9.51
CA LEU A 374 6.24 3.36 -10.88
C LEU A 374 7.03 4.65 -11.15
N GLY A 375 8.09 4.51 -11.93
CA GLY A 375 8.77 5.62 -12.62
C GLY A 375 9.01 5.23 -14.08
N GLY A 376 8.96 6.19 -14.99
CA GLY A 376 9.09 5.93 -16.43
C GLY A 376 7.95 5.10 -17.05
N ALA A 377 6.84 4.92 -16.34
CA ALA A 377 5.63 4.26 -16.83
C ALA A 377 4.52 5.29 -17.09
N TYR A 378 3.72 5.03 -18.13
CA TYR A 378 2.70 5.94 -18.63
C TYR A 378 1.38 5.21 -18.88
N PHE A 379 0.28 5.96 -18.81
CA PHE A 379 -1.04 5.47 -19.21
C PHE A 379 -1.03 4.94 -20.64
N VAL A 380 -1.86 3.96 -20.93
CA VAL A 380 -2.05 3.39 -22.27
C VAL A 380 -3.36 3.88 -22.89
N SER A 381 -3.51 3.65 -24.20
CA SER A 381 -4.79 3.89 -24.88
C SER A 381 -5.78 2.76 -24.58
N GLU A 382 -7.04 2.93 -24.96
CA GLU A 382 -8.05 1.86 -24.90
C GLU A 382 -7.68 0.63 -25.76
N ASN A 383 -6.73 0.78 -26.69
CA ASN A 383 -6.21 -0.33 -27.48
C ASN A 383 -5.11 -1.10 -26.73
N GLY A 384 -4.55 -0.59 -25.63
CA GLY A 384 -3.60 -1.31 -24.78
C GLY A 384 -2.41 -1.91 -25.54
N CYS A 385 -2.22 -3.22 -25.38
CA CYS A 385 -1.19 -4.00 -26.08
C CYS A 385 -1.45 -4.17 -27.58
N CYS A 386 -2.64 -3.80 -28.05
CA CYS A 386 -2.94 -3.60 -29.45
C CYS A 386 -2.37 -2.25 -29.94
N ALA A 387 -1.21 -1.84 -29.42
CA ALA A 387 -0.59 -0.57 -29.77
C ALA A 387 -0.12 -0.61 -31.23
N THR A 388 -1.03 -0.20 -32.11
CA THR A 388 -0.90 0.73 -33.24
C THR A 388 0.46 1.44 -33.38
N ALA A 389 1.57 0.71 -33.51
CA ALA A 389 2.87 1.26 -33.91
C ALA A 389 2.87 1.62 -35.41
N GLY A 390 1.73 2.09 -35.94
CA GLY A 390 1.49 2.28 -37.37
C GLY A 390 1.50 0.99 -38.18
N GLY A 391 1.65 -0.19 -37.57
CA GLY A 391 1.89 -1.43 -38.30
C GLY A 391 3.29 -2.01 -38.14
N ASP A 392 4.11 -1.49 -37.22
CA ASP A 392 5.27 -2.19 -36.67
C ASP A 392 4.76 -3.27 -35.70
N VAL A 393 4.64 -4.49 -36.20
CA VAL A 393 4.04 -5.64 -35.51
C VAL A 393 5.04 -6.22 -34.50
N ASN A 394 6.33 -6.16 -34.82
CA ASN A 394 7.38 -6.78 -34.02
C ASN A 394 7.99 -5.82 -32.97
N LEU A 395 7.63 -4.53 -33.04
CA LEU A 395 8.06 -3.42 -32.19
C LEU A 395 9.55 -3.10 -32.26
N ASP A 396 10.21 -3.37 -33.40
CA ASP A 396 11.63 -3.06 -33.63
C ASP A 396 11.88 -1.59 -34.03
N GLY A 397 10.82 -0.82 -34.19
CA GLY A 397 10.83 0.59 -34.52
C GLY A 397 10.80 0.88 -36.01
N CYS A 398 10.85 -0.13 -36.88
CA CYS A 398 10.71 -0.02 -38.32
C CYS A 398 9.44 -0.73 -38.79
N ILE A 399 8.77 -0.19 -39.81
CA ILE A 399 7.64 -0.86 -40.47
C ILE A 399 8.15 -1.43 -41.78
N ASP A 400 8.46 -2.72 -41.82
CA ASP A 400 9.10 -3.35 -42.96
C ASP A 400 8.47 -4.70 -43.37
N ASP A 401 9.20 -5.47 -44.20
CA ASP A 401 8.71 -6.74 -44.70
C ASP A 401 8.56 -7.80 -43.61
N ALA A 402 9.23 -7.68 -42.47
CA ALA A 402 9.04 -8.55 -41.32
C ALA A 402 7.63 -8.37 -40.72
N ASP A 403 7.18 -7.13 -40.55
CA ASP A 403 5.83 -6.84 -40.04
C ASP A 403 4.75 -7.29 -41.03
N LEU A 404 4.98 -6.98 -42.31
CA LEU A 404 4.07 -7.40 -43.38
C LEU A 404 3.93 -8.93 -43.43
N LEU A 405 5.03 -9.66 -43.26
CA LEU A 405 5.01 -11.12 -43.23
C LEU A 405 4.31 -11.67 -41.99
N ALA A 406 4.44 -11.00 -40.84
CA ALA A 406 3.72 -11.39 -39.62
C ALA A 406 2.20 -11.34 -39.86
N ILE A 407 1.66 -10.23 -40.38
CA ILE A 407 0.24 -10.12 -40.76
C ILE A 407 -0.18 -11.24 -41.70
N LEU A 408 0.60 -11.48 -42.77
CA LEU A 408 0.25 -12.47 -43.79
C LEU A 408 0.27 -13.90 -43.23
N PHE A 409 1.10 -14.20 -42.25
CA PHE A 409 1.12 -15.50 -41.58
C PHE A 409 -0.03 -15.68 -40.59
N ALA A 410 -0.47 -14.60 -39.94
CA ALA A 410 -1.59 -14.62 -39.01
C ALA A 410 -2.95 -14.37 -39.69
N PHE A 411 -2.99 -14.08 -41.00
CA PHE A 411 -4.20 -13.68 -41.72
C PHE A 411 -5.38 -14.66 -41.51
N GLY A 412 -6.52 -14.12 -41.08
CA GLY A 412 -7.73 -14.85 -40.71
C GLY A 412 -7.74 -15.36 -39.26
N SER A 413 -6.72 -15.05 -38.46
CA SER A 413 -6.73 -15.31 -37.02
C SER A 413 -7.69 -14.34 -36.33
N ALA A 414 -8.31 -14.79 -35.24
CA ALA A 414 -9.19 -13.96 -34.43
C ALA A 414 -8.83 -14.11 -32.96
N GLY A 415 -8.91 -13.01 -32.21
CA GLY A 415 -8.49 -12.94 -30.81
C GLY A 415 -8.31 -11.49 -30.37
N GLN A 416 -8.14 -11.27 -29.07
CA GLN A 416 -7.74 -9.95 -28.54
C GLN A 416 -6.21 -9.89 -28.43
N PHE A 417 -5.64 -8.71 -28.68
CA PHE A 417 -4.21 -8.41 -28.54
C PHE A 417 -3.30 -9.29 -29.42
N LEU A 418 -3.77 -9.68 -30.61
CA LEU A 418 -2.88 -10.22 -31.62
C LEU A 418 -1.95 -9.08 -32.09
N PRO A 419 -0.61 -9.23 -32.02
CA PRO A 419 0.29 -8.21 -32.55
C PRO A 419 -0.01 -7.88 -34.02
N GLU A 420 -0.50 -8.86 -34.76
CA GLU A 420 -0.89 -8.74 -36.17
C GLU A 420 -2.27 -8.10 -36.40
N ASP A 421 -3.12 -7.98 -35.38
CA ASP A 421 -4.38 -7.24 -35.47
C ASP A 421 -4.08 -5.77 -35.16
N VAL A 422 -3.38 -5.10 -36.09
CA VAL A 422 -2.92 -3.72 -35.90
C VAL A 422 -4.07 -2.69 -35.94
N THR A 423 -5.26 -3.10 -36.35
CA THR A 423 -6.50 -2.30 -36.32
C THR A 423 -7.36 -2.55 -35.09
N CYS A 424 -7.05 -3.58 -34.31
CA CYS A 424 -7.69 -3.92 -33.04
C CYS A 424 -9.17 -4.27 -33.14
N ASP A 425 -9.61 -4.83 -34.28
CA ASP A 425 -11.00 -5.19 -34.48
C ASP A 425 -11.33 -6.65 -34.09
N GLY A 426 -10.30 -7.38 -33.63
CA GLY A 426 -10.37 -8.75 -33.14
C GLY A 426 -10.12 -9.80 -34.21
N VAL A 427 -9.81 -9.40 -35.44
CA VAL A 427 -9.52 -10.30 -36.57
C VAL A 427 -8.35 -9.75 -37.38
N VAL A 428 -7.35 -10.59 -37.65
CA VAL A 428 -6.28 -10.23 -38.57
C VAL A 428 -6.80 -10.35 -40.00
N ASP A 429 -7.08 -9.24 -40.67
CA ASP A 429 -7.62 -9.22 -42.02
C ASP A 429 -6.97 -8.18 -42.95
N ASP A 430 -7.66 -7.83 -44.04
CA ASP A 430 -7.15 -6.88 -45.01
C ASP A 430 -7.04 -5.46 -44.47
N ALA A 431 -7.79 -5.10 -43.43
CA ALA A 431 -7.65 -3.82 -42.75
C ALA A 431 -6.28 -3.70 -42.06
N ASP A 432 -5.83 -4.75 -41.39
CA ASP A 432 -4.51 -4.80 -40.75
C ASP A 432 -3.39 -4.75 -41.77
N LEU A 433 -3.53 -5.55 -42.83
CA LEU A 433 -2.58 -5.56 -43.94
C LEU A 433 -2.44 -4.18 -44.57
N LEU A 434 -3.56 -3.48 -44.78
CA LEU A 434 -3.56 -2.13 -45.34
C LEU A 434 -2.90 -1.13 -44.38
N GLN A 435 -3.12 -1.25 -43.07
CA GLN A 435 -2.51 -0.38 -42.08
C GLN A 435 -0.97 -0.49 -42.10
N VAL A 436 -0.42 -1.70 -42.12
CA VAL A 436 1.03 -1.93 -42.29
C VAL A 436 1.53 -1.36 -43.62
N LEU A 437 0.84 -1.62 -44.72
CA LEU A 437 1.23 -1.13 -46.04
C LEU A 437 1.17 0.40 -46.16
N PHE A 438 0.23 1.07 -45.50
CA PHE A 438 0.13 2.53 -45.52
C PHE A 438 1.30 3.21 -44.81
N ASN A 439 1.86 2.57 -43.79
CA ASN A 439 2.98 3.10 -43.03
C ASN A 439 4.32 2.41 -43.37
N PHE A 440 4.34 1.53 -44.38
CA PHE A 440 5.51 0.78 -44.80
C PHE A 440 6.70 1.70 -45.12
N GLY A 441 7.85 1.41 -44.53
CA GLY A 441 9.07 2.21 -44.60
C GLY A 441 9.11 3.39 -43.63
N SER A 442 8.17 3.50 -42.69
CA SER A 442 8.26 4.46 -41.58
C SER A 442 9.06 3.86 -40.43
N GLY A 443 9.67 4.71 -39.58
CA GLY A 443 10.40 4.25 -38.40
C GLY A 443 11.92 4.03 -38.61
N CYS A 444 12.39 4.28 -39.82
CA CYS A 444 13.80 4.33 -40.20
C CYS A 444 14.07 5.60 -41.04
#